data_AF-H6RRR3-F1
#
_entry.id   AF-H6RRR3-F1
#
_cell.length_a   1.000
_cell.length_b   1.000
_cell.length_c   1.000
_cell.angle_alpha   90.00
_cell.angle_beta   90.00
_cell.angle_gamma   90.00
#
_symmetry.space_group_name_H-M   'P 1'
#
loop_
_entity.id
_entity.type
_entity.pdbx_description
1 polymer ?
#
loop_
_entity_poly.entity_id
_entity_poly.type
_entity_poly.pdbx_seq_one_letter_code
_entity_poly.pdbx_strand_id
1 'polypeptide(L)'
;MVFVALLVPGVLLARAWQLAANRRAVAGGAVELAEPTPEGLATLRRQAAHGRRWRLLGLVLGLAGIVASVVLFAEASVFLWIPVLSVGLLAGVLLAEVTRPRPRWALSSPPRRPRQTEQISAWLVWTMRLVVAAELATAGWLWSSGELGSTTAWAVVVVPLAAWLLAEGALLRALARPMPAEGADVPIDEALRTWTAHLVAAAASVTALLPFGTLLLRAGLDLGERVSTNFDVLPVAFVAGGFSALAAGLAVTVFLFSWLRPVRSSAPALAG
;
A
#
# COMPACT_ATOMS: atom_id res chain seq x y z
N MET A 1 9.43 -6.41 28.97
CA MET A 1 9.21 -4.98 28.67
C MET A 1 9.60 -4.62 27.24
N VAL A 2 10.82 -4.93 26.78
CA VAL A 2 11.27 -4.63 25.38
C VAL A 2 10.37 -5.25 24.30
N PHE A 3 9.97 -6.52 24.45
CA PHE A 3 9.10 -7.20 23.48
C PHE A 3 7.71 -6.56 23.36
N VAL A 4 7.14 -6.10 24.48
CA VAL A 4 5.84 -5.38 24.50
C VAL A 4 5.97 -4.01 23.85
N ALA A 5 7.05 -3.27 24.14
CA ALA A 5 7.31 -1.96 23.53
C ALA A 5 7.50 -2.05 22.00
N LEU A 6 8.03 -3.17 21.48
CA LEU A 6 8.25 -3.39 20.05
C LEU A 6 7.00 -3.86 19.29
N LEU A 7 6.01 -4.43 20.00
CA LEU A 7 4.70 -4.77 19.43
C LEU A 7 3.77 -3.54 19.32
N VAL A 8 3.94 -2.54 20.19
CA VAL A 8 3.09 -1.34 20.23
C VAL A 8 3.01 -0.62 18.86
N PRO A 9 4.11 -0.36 18.12
CA PRO A 9 4.03 0.25 16.80
C PRO A 9 3.19 -0.54 15.80
N GLY A 10 3.31 -1.87 15.78
CA GLY A 10 2.52 -2.74 14.92
C GLY A 10 1.03 -2.71 15.25
N VAL A 11 0.69 -2.74 16.54
CA VAL A 11 -0.70 -2.65 17.02
C VAL A 11 -1.31 -1.27 16.74
N LEU A 12 -0.54 -0.19 16.95
CA LEU A 12 -0.99 1.17 16.64
C LEU A 12 -1.20 1.37 15.15
N LEU A 13 -0.34 0.78 14.31
CA LEU A 13 -0.50 0.81 12.86
C LEU A 13 -1.76 0.03 12.43
N ALA A 14 -1.95 -1.19 12.94
CA ALA A 14 -3.15 -1.98 12.69
C ALA A 14 -4.43 -1.22 13.09
N ARG A 15 -4.42 -0.57 14.26
CA ARG A 15 -5.52 0.28 14.72
C ARG A 15 -5.77 1.47 13.79
N ALA A 16 -4.71 2.15 13.34
CA ALA A 16 -4.84 3.27 12.42
C ALA A 16 -5.48 2.85 11.09
N TRP A 17 -5.12 1.67 10.57
CA TRP A 17 -5.73 1.09 9.37
C TRP A 17 -7.17 0.62 9.61
N GLN A 18 -7.50 0.13 10.81
CA GLN A 18 -8.88 -0.19 11.16
C GLN A 18 -9.76 1.07 11.22
N LEU A 19 -9.25 2.18 11.78
CA LEU A 19 -9.95 3.47 11.75
C LEU A 19 -10.12 3.99 10.32
N ALA A 20 -9.12 3.78 9.46
CA ALA A 20 -9.26 4.08 8.04
C ALA A 20 -10.36 3.25 7.37
N ALA A 21 -10.54 1.98 7.75
CA ALA A 21 -11.60 1.13 7.22
C ALA A 21 -13.00 1.69 7.48
N ASN A 22 -13.22 2.36 8.62
CA ASN A 22 -14.50 3.02 8.91
C ASN A 22 -14.79 4.19 7.96
N ARG A 23 -13.76 4.91 7.49
CA ARG A 23 -13.94 5.99 6.49
C ARG A 23 -14.42 5.47 5.14
N ARG A 24 -14.11 4.23 4.78
CA ARG A 24 -14.66 3.55 3.59
C ARG A 24 -16.17 3.44 3.64
N ALA A 25 -16.71 3.01 4.79
CA ALA A 25 -18.14 2.79 4.94
C ALA A 25 -18.89 4.13 4.81
N VAL A 26 -18.33 5.20 5.37
CA VAL A 26 -18.90 6.55 5.26
C VAL A 26 -18.82 7.08 3.82
N ALA A 27 -17.66 6.98 3.16
CA ALA A 27 -17.49 7.44 1.79
C ALA A 27 -18.29 6.62 0.77
N GLY A 28 -18.42 5.31 0.99
CA GLY A 28 -19.29 4.44 0.19
C GLY A 28 -20.77 4.77 0.41
N GLY A 29 -21.19 4.96 1.66
CA GLY A 29 -22.55 5.38 2.00
C GLY A 29 -22.92 6.73 1.38
N ALA A 30 -21.98 7.69 1.34
CA ALA A 30 -22.22 8.99 0.70
C ALA A 30 -22.47 8.87 -0.82
N VAL A 31 -21.85 7.89 -1.49
CA VAL A 31 -22.08 7.60 -2.93
C VAL A 31 -23.39 6.86 -3.16
N GLU A 32 -23.89 6.11 -2.17
CA GLU A 32 -25.19 5.43 -2.24
C GLU A 32 -26.36 6.36 -1.89
N LEU A 33 -26.14 7.37 -1.05
CA LEU A 33 -27.15 8.36 -0.64
C LEU A 33 -27.37 9.47 -1.67
N ALA A 34 -26.36 9.79 -2.49
CA ALA A 34 -26.47 10.76 -3.57
C ALA A 34 -26.70 10.04 -4.90
N GLU A 35 -27.81 10.33 -5.58
CA GLU A 35 -28.07 9.76 -6.90
C GLU A 35 -27.01 10.26 -7.89
N PRO A 36 -26.17 9.36 -8.45
CA PRO A 36 -25.06 9.77 -9.30
C PRO A 36 -25.59 10.27 -10.64
N THR A 37 -25.00 11.34 -11.17
CA THR A 37 -25.33 11.81 -12.52
C THR A 37 -24.93 10.77 -13.58
N PRO A 38 -25.48 10.82 -14.81
CA PRO A 38 -25.05 9.96 -15.91
C PRO A 38 -23.53 10.04 -16.17
N GLU A 39 -22.95 11.24 -16.05
CA GLU A 39 -21.52 11.50 -16.15
C GLU A 39 -20.74 10.82 -15.02
N GLY A 40 -21.28 10.87 -13.80
CA GLY A 40 -20.75 10.19 -12.62
C GLY A 40 -20.70 8.68 -12.78
N LEU A 41 -21.82 8.08 -13.22
CA LEU A 41 -21.92 6.65 -13.52
C LEU A 41 -20.95 6.21 -14.62
N ALA A 42 -20.84 6.98 -15.70
CA ALA A 42 -19.90 6.70 -16.78
C ALA A 42 -18.44 6.74 -16.30
N THR A 43 -18.12 7.68 -15.39
CA THR A 43 -16.80 7.80 -14.77
C THR A 43 -16.48 6.60 -13.89
N LEU A 44 -17.41 6.19 -13.02
CA LEU A 44 -17.26 5.00 -12.17
C LEU A 44 -17.02 3.73 -13.00
N ARG A 45 -17.81 3.51 -14.06
CA ARG A 45 -17.64 2.35 -14.96
C ARG A 45 -16.28 2.36 -15.66
N ARG A 46 -15.86 3.51 -16.19
CA ARG A 46 -14.57 3.66 -16.87
C ARG A 46 -13.40 3.38 -15.93
N GLN A 47 -13.44 3.91 -14.71
CA GLN A 47 -12.40 3.68 -13.72
C GLN A 47 -12.38 2.23 -13.21
N ALA A 48 -13.54 1.61 -13.02
CA ALA A 48 -13.62 0.19 -12.65
C ALA A 48 -13.03 -0.72 -13.74
N ALA A 49 -13.31 -0.43 -15.02
CA ALA A 49 -12.73 -1.16 -16.15
C ALA A 49 -11.20 -0.96 -16.22
N HIS A 50 -10.73 0.28 -16.08
CA HIS A 50 -9.29 0.61 -16.06
C HIS A 50 -8.56 -0.11 -14.92
N GLY A 51 -9.10 -0.03 -13.70
CA GLY A 51 -8.51 -0.69 -12.54
C GLY A 51 -8.47 -2.20 -12.70
N ARG A 52 -9.50 -2.81 -13.29
CA ARG A 52 -9.52 -4.24 -13.59
C ARG A 52 -8.39 -4.65 -14.55
N ARG A 53 -8.16 -3.88 -15.61
CA ARG A 53 -7.11 -4.16 -16.60
C ARG A 53 -5.72 -4.16 -15.95
N TRP A 54 -5.39 -3.13 -15.18
CA TRP A 54 -4.08 -3.03 -14.52
C TRP A 54 -3.88 -4.10 -13.45
N ARG A 55 -4.92 -4.47 -12.71
CA ARG A 55 -4.83 -5.56 -11.73
C ARG A 55 -4.68 -6.93 -12.39
N LEU A 56 -5.32 -7.14 -13.54
CA LEU A 56 -5.10 -8.35 -14.34
C LEU A 56 -3.66 -8.40 -14.87
N LEU A 57 -3.14 -7.28 -15.37
CA LEU A 57 -1.73 -7.18 -15.79
C LEU A 57 -0.79 -7.46 -14.61
N GLY A 58 -1.09 -6.94 -13.42
CA GLY A 58 -0.34 -7.25 -12.20
C GLY A 58 -0.37 -8.73 -11.83
N LEU A 59 -1.54 -9.38 -11.96
CA LEU A 59 -1.66 -10.83 -11.77
C LEU A 59 -0.81 -11.59 -12.79
N VAL A 60 -0.90 -11.24 -14.08
CA VAL A 60 -0.11 -11.87 -15.15
C VAL A 60 1.38 -11.68 -14.91
N LEU A 61 1.81 -10.49 -14.49
CA LEU A 61 3.20 -10.18 -14.15
C LEU A 61 3.68 -11.04 -12.96
N GLY A 62 2.84 -11.19 -11.93
CA GLY A 62 3.12 -12.06 -10.79
C GLY A 62 3.29 -13.53 -11.21
N LEU A 63 2.36 -14.05 -12.02
CA LEU A 63 2.44 -15.41 -12.56
C LEU A 63 3.67 -15.62 -13.44
N ALA A 64 4.00 -14.66 -14.32
CA ALA A 64 5.20 -14.71 -15.13
C ALA A 64 6.47 -14.73 -14.26
N GLY A 65 6.49 -13.96 -13.18
CA GLY A 65 7.57 -13.99 -12.20
C GLY A 65 7.70 -15.34 -11.48
N ILE A 66 6.59 -16.02 -11.17
CA ILE A 66 6.60 -17.38 -10.61
C ILE A 66 7.21 -18.36 -11.62
N VAL A 67 6.79 -18.30 -12.89
CA VAL A 67 7.35 -19.17 -13.93
C VAL A 67 8.85 -18.93 -14.07
N ALA A 68 9.29 -17.66 -14.09
CA ALA A 68 10.70 -17.33 -14.13
C ALA A 68 11.47 -17.83 -12.90
N SER A 69 10.89 -17.74 -11.70
CA SER A 69 11.53 -18.25 -10.49
C SER A 69 11.64 -19.77 -10.49
N VAL A 70 10.64 -20.49 -11.02
CA VAL A 70 10.71 -21.95 -11.22
C VAL A 70 11.83 -22.33 -12.18
N VAL A 71 11.97 -21.62 -13.30
CA VAL A 71 13.04 -21.89 -14.27
C VAL A 71 14.44 -21.66 -13.68
N LEU A 72 14.59 -20.61 -12.87
CA LEU A 72 15.90 -20.23 -12.31
C LEU A 72 16.29 -21.02 -11.05
N PHE A 73 15.31 -21.39 -10.22
CA PHE A 73 15.54 -21.94 -8.88
C PHE A 73 14.92 -23.32 -8.64
N ALA A 74 14.21 -23.89 -9.63
CA ALA A 74 13.56 -25.19 -9.56
C ALA A 74 12.71 -25.35 -8.28
N GLU A 75 12.99 -26.36 -7.46
CA GLU A 75 12.26 -26.64 -6.22
C GLU A 75 12.37 -25.51 -5.18
N ALA A 76 13.51 -24.80 -5.13
CA ALA A 76 13.70 -23.68 -4.21
C ALA A 76 12.79 -22.48 -4.53
N SER A 77 12.21 -22.44 -5.73
CA SER A 77 11.29 -21.37 -6.15
C SER A 77 10.01 -21.30 -5.32
N VAL A 78 9.56 -22.40 -4.70
CA VAL A 78 8.28 -22.47 -3.98
C VAL A 78 8.17 -21.38 -2.91
N PHE A 79 9.27 -21.06 -2.23
CA PHE A 79 9.31 -20.01 -1.20
C PHE A 79 9.16 -18.59 -1.78
N LEU A 80 9.39 -18.40 -3.08
CA LEU A 80 9.28 -17.11 -3.78
C LEU A 80 7.90 -16.89 -4.40
N TRP A 81 7.04 -17.90 -4.50
CA TRP A 81 5.79 -17.78 -5.23
C TRP A 81 4.87 -16.71 -4.66
N ILE A 82 4.66 -16.73 -3.34
CA ILE A 82 3.80 -15.76 -2.65
C ILE A 82 4.40 -14.34 -2.70
N PRO A 83 5.69 -14.12 -2.36
CA PRO A 83 6.31 -12.80 -2.51
C PRO A 83 6.22 -12.23 -3.93
N VAL A 84 6.56 -13.03 -4.95
CA VAL A 84 6.56 -12.59 -6.35
C VAL A 84 5.14 -12.26 -6.83
N LEU A 85 4.16 -13.11 -6.49
CA LEU A 85 2.76 -12.83 -6.79
C LEU A 85 2.28 -11.56 -6.11
N SER A 86 2.65 -11.36 -4.85
CA SER A 86 2.28 -10.18 -4.07
C SER A 86 2.83 -8.90 -4.70
N VAL A 87 4.10 -8.91 -5.13
CA VAL A 87 4.72 -7.77 -5.84
C VAL A 87 3.98 -7.47 -7.15
N GLY A 88 3.66 -8.50 -7.95
CA GLY A 88 2.91 -8.31 -9.19
C GLY A 88 1.51 -7.70 -8.96
N LEU A 89 0.77 -8.21 -7.97
CA LEU A 89 -0.55 -7.69 -7.61
C LEU A 89 -0.48 -6.23 -7.11
N LEU A 90 0.48 -5.92 -6.24
CA LEU A 90 0.68 -4.58 -5.70
C LEU A 90 1.10 -3.59 -6.79
N ALA A 91 1.97 -4.01 -7.72
CA ALA A 91 2.31 -3.21 -8.90
C ALA A 91 1.06 -2.91 -9.75
N GLY A 92 0.20 -3.89 -10.00
CA GLY A 92 -1.08 -3.68 -10.69
C GLY A 92 -1.99 -2.68 -9.98
N VAL A 93 -2.04 -2.70 -8.64
CA VAL A 93 -2.80 -1.72 -7.85
C VAL A 93 -2.21 -0.32 -7.99
N LEU A 94 -0.91 -0.16 -7.76
CA LEU A 94 -0.24 1.14 -7.82
C LEU A 94 -0.30 1.75 -9.22
N LEU A 95 -0.10 0.95 -10.27
CA LEU A 95 -0.21 1.38 -11.65
C LEU A 95 -1.64 1.79 -12.01
N ALA A 96 -2.65 1.05 -11.54
CA ALA A 96 -4.05 1.44 -11.74
C ALA A 96 -4.35 2.83 -11.16
N GLU A 97 -3.82 3.11 -9.98
CA GLU A 97 -4.09 4.34 -9.23
C GLU A 97 -3.29 5.53 -9.78
N VAL A 98 -2.01 5.37 -10.06
CA VAL A 98 -1.18 6.44 -10.63
C VAL A 98 -1.62 6.80 -12.05
N THR A 99 -2.15 5.85 -12.82
CA THR A 99 -2.65 6.08 -14.19
C THR A 99 -4.15 6.33 -14.26
N ARG A 100 -4.84 6.46 -13.11
CA ARG A 100 -6.29 6.55 -13.04
C ARG A 100 -6.84 7.65 -13.99
N PRO A 101 -7.83 7.34 -14.84
CA PRO A 101 -8.44 8.30 -15.75
C PRO A 101 -9.04 9.50 -15.01
N ARG A 102 -8.81 10.71 -15.55
CA ARG A 102 -9.37 11.94 -14.98
C ARG A 102 -10.89 11.99 -15.20
N PRO A 103 -11.68 12.32 -14.16
CA PRO A 103 -13.09 12.61 -14.32
C PRO A 103 -13.35 13.79 -15.27
N ARG A 104 -14.54 13.85 -15.87
CA ARG A 104 -14.94 14.87 -16.85
C ARG A 104 -16.15 15.69 -16.40
N TRP A 105 -16.16 16.12 -15.15
CA TRP A 105 -17.19 17.01 -14.58
C TRP A 105 -16.69 18.45 -14.43
N ALA A 106 -17.62 19.39 -14.29
CA ALA A 106 -17.33 20.80 -14.07
C ALA A 106 -16.51 21.00 -12.79
N LEU A 107 -15.55 21.92 -12.85
CA LEU A 107 -14.65 22.25 -11.74
C LEU A 107 -15.11 23.52 -11.04
N SER A 108 -14.80 23.62 -9.75
CA SER A 108 -15.05 24.81 -8.93
C SER A 108 -14.42 26.07 -9.55
N SER A 109 -15.17 27.18 -9.52
CA SER A 109 -14.70 28.51 -9.89
C SER A 109 -15.03 29.48 -8.76
N PRO A 110 -14.04 30.02 -8.02
CA PRO A 110 -12.60 29.83 -8.20
C PRO A 110 -12.12 28.39 -7.86
N PRO A 111 -10.98 27.94 -8.43
CA PRO A 111 -10.50 26.56 -8.25
C PRO A 111 -10.05 26.29 -6.81
N ARG A 112 -10.80 25.44 -6.11
CA ARG A 112 -10.43 24.95 -4.77
C ARG A 112 -9.62 23.66 -4.87
N ARG A 113 -8.50 23.54 -4.16
CA ARG A 113 -7.73 22.29 -4.06
C ARG A 113 -8.11 21.50 -2.80
N PRO A 114 -8.18 20.16 -2.86
CA PRO A 114 -8.38 19.35 -1.66
C PRO A 114 -7.15 19.41 -0.75
N ARG A 115 -7.38 19.30 0.55
CA ARG A 115 -6.29 19.13 1.53
C ARG A 115 -5.99 17.65 1.72
N GLN A 116 -4.73 17.31 1.92
CA GLN A 116 -4.34 15.91 2.15
C GLN A 116 -5.04 15.29 3.36
N THR A 117 -5.20 16.07 4.43
CA THR A 117 -5.84 15.67 5.68
C THR A 117 -7.33 15.33 5.52
N GLU A 118 -7.98 15.86 4.48
CA GLU A 118 -9.37 15.51 4.13
C GLU A 118 -9.42 14.09 3.54
N GLN A 119 -8.41 13.70 2.77
CA GLN A 119 -8.38 12.44 2.03
C GLN A 119 -7.78 11.27 2.82
N ILE A 120 -6.72 11.52 3.57
CA ILE A 120 -6.03 10.50 4.38
C ILE A 120 -5.36 11.15 5.60
N SER A 121 -5.26 10.40 6.69
CA SER A 121 -4.51 10.84 7.86
C SER A 121 -3.05 11.13 7.49
N ALA A 122 -2.54 12.30 7.88
CA ALA A 122 -1.12 12.64 7.73
C ALA A 122 -0.21 11.62 8.42
N TRP A 123 -0.67 11.03 9.52
CA TRP A 123 0.04 9.96 10.23
C TRP A 123 0.28 8.74 9.34
N LEU A 124 -0.74 8.26 8.62
CA LEU A 124 -0.60 7.09 7.73
C LEU A 124 0.39 7.33 6.60
N VAL A 125 0.39 8.54 6.03
CA VAL A 125 1.32 8.91 4.96
C VAL A 125 2.75 8.99 5.49
N TRP A 126 2.95 9.61 6.67
CA TRP A 126 4.27 9.67 7.28
C TRP A 126 4.79 8.29 7.69
N THR A 127 3.95 7.43 8.27
CA THR A 127 4.36 6.06 8.61
C THR A 127 4.77 5.28 7.37
N MET A 128 4.02 5.39 6.27
CA MET A 128 4.40 4.78 4.99
C MET A 128 5.78 5.26 4.52
N ARG A 129 6.05 6.57 4.53
CA ARG A 129 7.35 7.14 4.17
C ARG A 129 8.48 6.68 5.09
N LEU A 130 8.25 6.67 6.39
CA LEU A 130 9.24 6.24 7.39
C LEU A 130 9.58 4.76 7.24
N VAL A 131 8.59 3.90 7.00
CA VAL A 131 8.84 2.47 6.75
C VAL A 131 9.68 2.27 5.51
N VAL A 132 9.37 2.97 4.40
CA VAL A 132 10.17 2.88 3.16
C VAL A 132 11.59 3.38 3.44
N ALA A 133 11.77 4.49 4.13
CA ALA A 133 13.09 5.01 4.48
C ALA A 133 13.88 4.03 5.37
N ALA A 134 13.24 3.43 6.36
CA ALA A 134 13.85 2.43 7.24
C ALA A 134 14.27 1.19 6.45
N GLU A 135 13.41 0.70 5.55
CA GLU A 135 13.71 -0.41 4.65
C GLU A 135 14.96 -0.13 3.80
N LEU A 136 14.97 1.02 3.11
CA LEU A 136 16.10 1.39 2.25
C LEU A 136 17.41 1.58 3.04
N ALA A 137 17.33 2.14 4.25
CA ALA A 137 18.48 2.30 5.12
C ALA A 137 19.02 0.94 5.59
N THR A 138 18.16 0.03 6.03
CA THR A 138 18.55 -1.31 6.47
C THR A 138 19.09 -2.14 5.31
N ALA A 139 18.46 -2.08 4.13
CA ALA A 139 18.96 -2.73 2.93
C ALA A 139 20.34 -2.19 2.52
N GLY A 140 20.52 -0.86 2.54
CA GLY A 140 21.79 -0.21 2.24
C GLY A 140 22.89 -0.59 3.22
N TRP A 141 22.58 -0.64 4.52
CA TRP A 141 23.51 -1.08 5.55
C TRP A 141 23.96 -2.54 5.32
N LEU A 142 23.00 -3.48 5.20
CA LEU A 142 23.30 -4.90 5.00
C LEU A 142 24.01 -5.18 3.66
N TRP A 143 23.73 -4.39 2.63
CA TRP A 143 24.45 -4.48 1.37
C TRP A 143 25.90 -3.97 1.52
N SER A 144 26.10 -2.83 2.18
CA SER A 144 27.45 -2.28 2.41
C SER A 144 28.32 -3.17 3.30
N SER A 145 27.71 -3.96 4.19
CA SER A 145 28.41 -4.92 5.04
C SER A 145 28.68 -6.27 4.35
N GLY A 146 28.25 -6.45 3.10
CA GLY A 146 28.42 -7.70 2.35
C GLY A 146 27.45 -8.83 2.75
N GLU A 147 26.46 -8.53 3.60
CA GLU A 147 25.49 -9.52 4.12
C GLU A 147 24.36 -9.81 3.12
N LEU A 148 24.21 -8.99 2.07
CA LEU A 148 23.26 -9.18 0.97
C LEU A 148 23.99 -9.36 -0.35
N GLY A 149 23.65 -10.43 -1.08
CA GLY A 149 24.07 -10.61 -2.46
C GLY A 149 23.52 -9.50 -3.37
N SER A 150 24.29 -9.11 -4.39
CA SER A 150 23.98 -7.95 -5.24
C SER A 150 22.58 -8.00 -5.86
N THR A 151 22.15 -9.16 -6.38
CA THR A 151 20.81 -9.33 -6.98
C THR A 151 19.69 -9.12 -5.95
N THR A 152 19.84 -9.67 -4.75
CA THR A 152 18.85 -9.53 -3.67
C THR A 152 18.79 -8.09 -3.19
N ALA A 153 19.95 -7.44 -3.01
CA ALA A 153 20.04 -6.04 -2.59
C ALA A 153 19.31 -5.11 -3.56
N TRP A 154 19.50 -5.31 -4.87
CA TRP A 154 18.75 -4.56 -5.88
C TRP A 154 17.24 -4.78 -5.78
N ALA A 155 16.78 -6.02 -5.57
CA ALA A 155 15.36 -6.32 -5.46
C ALA A 155 14.71 -5.64 -4.24
N VAL A 156 15.33 -5.74 -3.06
CA VAL A 156 14.80 -5.15 -1.82
C VAL A 156 14.92 -3.62 -1.80
N VAL A 157 15.76 -3.01 -2.64
CA VAL A 157 15.83 -1.55 -2.79
C VAL A 157 14.84 -1.05 -3.85
N VAL A 158 14.87 -1.62 -5.05
CA VAL A 158 14.13 -1.08 -6.21
C VAL A 158 12.64 -1.30 -6.08
N VAL A 159 12.20 -2.45 -5.56
CA VAL A 159 10.76 -2.76 -5.46
C VAL A 159 10.05 -1.80 -4.49
N PRO A 160 10.51 -1.62 -3.24
CA PRO A 160 9.88 -0.66 -2.32
C PRO A 160 10.01 0.78 -2.80
N LEU A 161 11.15 1.16 -3.39
CA LEU A 161 11.36 2.51 -3.90
C LEU A 161 10.40 2.83 -5.06
N ALA A 162 10.28 1.93 -6.04
CA ALA A 162 9.35 2.09 -7.15
C ALA A 162 7.90 2.16 -6.64
N ALA A 163 7.54 1.28 -5.69
CA ALA A 163 6.21 1.29 -5.10
C ALA A 163 5.88 2.62 -4.40
N TRP A 164 6.84 3.15 -3.63
CA TRP A 164 6.73 4.45 -2.97
C TRP A 164 6.57 5.59 -3.98
N LEU A 165 7.40 5.63 -5.03
CA LEU A 165 7.32 6.67 -6.07
C LEU A 165 5.97 6.64 -6.81
N LEU A 166 5.45 5.45 -7.13
CA LEU A 166 4.12 5.31 -7.74
C LEU A 166 3.01 5.79 -6.78
N ALA A 167 3.14 5.50 -5.49
CA ALA A 167 2.19 5.94 -4.48
C ALA A 167 2.19 7.46 -4.29
N GLU A 168 3.37 8.08 -4.18
CA GLU A 168 3.51 9.54 -4.12
C GLU A 168 2.98 10.18 -5.41
N GLY A 169 3.26 9.62 -6.58
CA GLY A 169 2.71 10.08 -7.86
C GLY A 169 1.19 10.06 -7.88
N ALA A 170 0.56 9.00 -7.35
CA ALA A 170 -0.89 8.90 -7.25
C ALA A 170 -1.48 9.91 -6.24
N LEU A 171 -0.85 10.08 -5.07
CA LEU A 171 -1.24 11.07 -4.07
C LEU A 171 -1.15 12.50 -4.64
N LEU A 172 -0.03 12.85 -5.27
CA LEU A 172 0.17 14.15 -5.91
C LEU A 172 -0.88 14.41 -6.98
N ARG A 173 -1.19 13.42 -7.84
CA ARG A 173 -2.27 13.53 -8.84
C ARG A 173 -3.63 13.74 -8.19
N ALA A 174 -3.91 13.06 -7.08
CA ALA A 174 -5.16 13.19 -6.34
C ALA A 174 -5.28 14.54 -5.61
N LEU A 175 -4.17 15.20 -5.27
CA LEU A 175 -4.19 16.51 -4.60
C LEU A 175 -4.09 17.70 -5.57
N ALA A 176 -3.42 17.52 -6.71
CA ALA A 176 -3.23 18.56 -7.70
C ALA A 176 -4.51 18.88 -8.49
N ARG A 177 -5.46 17.94 -8.59
CA ARG A 177 -6.72 18.16 -9.32
C ARG A 177 -7.66 19.07 -8.50
N PRO A 178 -8.19 20.16 -9.06
CA PRO A 178 -9.20 20.99 -8.39
C PRO A 178 -10.46 20.20 -7.99
N MET A 179 -11.20 20.73 -7.03
CA MET A 179 -12.49 20.17 -6.59
C MET A 179 -13.56 20.38 -7.67
N PRO A 180 -14.50 19.43 -7.82
CA PRO A 180 -15.69 19.61 -8.65
C PRO A 180 -16.49 20.85 -8.21
N ALA A 181 -17.25 21.42 -9.15
CA ALA A 181 -18.20 22.50 -8.85
C ALA A 181 -19.32 22.00 -7.92
N GLU A 182 -19.93 22.92 -7.17
CA GLU A 182 -21.14 22.59 -6.39
C GLU A 182 -22.25 22.09 -7.32
N GLY A 183 -22.93 21.01 -6.91
CA GLY A 183 -23.96 20.35 -7.73
C GLY A 183 -23.42 19.37 -8.79
N ALA A 184 -22.11 19.24 -8.98
CA ALA A 184 -21.52 18.13 -9.73
C ALA A 184 -21.39 16.87 -8.82
N ASP A 185 -20.75 15.81 -9.32
CA ASP A 185 -20.54 14.56 -8.56
C ASP A 185 -19.44 14.69 -7.46
N VAL A 186 -19.58 15.67 -6.56
CA VAL A 186 -18.67 15.89 -5.42
C VAL A 186 -18.52 14.65 -4.55
N PRO A 187 -19.60 13.92 -4.16
CA PRO A 187 -19.47 12.73 -3.32
C PRO A 187 -18.64 11.62 -3.98
N ILE A 188 -18.80 11.46 -5.31
CA ILE A 188 -18.05 10.46 -6.08
C ILE A 188 -16.58 10.86 -6.16
N ASP A 189 -16.28 12.13 -6.45
CA ASP A 189 -14.91 12.64 -6.54
C ASP A 189 -14.15 12.46 -5.22
N GLU A 190 -14.78 12.80 -4.10
CA GLU A 190 -14.21 12.69 -2.76
C GLU A 190 -13.97 11.23 -2.36
N ALA A 191 -14.96 10.36 -2.59
CA ALA A 191 -14.82 8.92 -2.35
C ALA A 191 -13.66 8.33 -3.16
N LEU A 192 -13.54 8.69 -4.44
CA LEU A 192 -12.46 8.22 -5.32
C LEU A 192 -11.07 8.69 -4.88
N ARG A 193 -10.93 9.94 -4.40
CA ARG A 193 -9.65 10.47 -3.90
C ARG A 193 -9.26 9.80 -2.59
N THR A 194 -10.19 9.70 -1.64
CA THR A 194 -10.00 9.01 -0.37
C THR A 194 -9.57 7.57 -0.62
N TRP A 195 -10.21 6.91 -1.58
CA TRP A 195 -9.87 5.55 -1.99
C TRP A 195 -8.45 5.42 -2.52
N THR A 196 -8.08 6.31 -3.44
CA THR A 196 -6.74 6.35 -4.04
C THR A 196 -5.71 6.48 -2.93
N ALA A 197 -5.90 7.45 -2.03
CA ALA A 197 -4.95 7.76 -0.98
C ALA A 197 -4.70 6.57 -0.05
N HIS A 198 -5.76 5.88 0.39
CA HIS A 198 -5.63 4.73 1.28
C HIS A 198 -5.04 3.51 0.56
N LEU A 199 -5.45 3.23 -0.68
CA LEU A 199 -4.92 2.09 -1.44
C LEU A 199 -3.42 2.22 -1.68
N VAL A 200 -2.96 3.37 -2.16
CA VAL A 200 -1.55 3.53 -2.52
C VAL A 200 -0.64 3.62 -1.31
N ALA A 201 -1.10 4.25 -0.22
CA ALA A 201 -0.35 4.25 1.04
C ALA A 201 -0.26 2.83 1.64
N ALA A 202 -1.34 2.05 1.58
CA ALA A 202 -1.34 0.67 2.06
C ALA A 202 -0.42 -0.22 1.22
N ALA A 203 -0.54 -0.13 -0.11
CA ALA A 203 0.28 -0.91 -1.04
C ALA A 203 1.78 -0.62 -0.86
N ALA A 204 2.18 0.66 -0.82
CA ALA A 204 3.57 1.05 -0.58
C ALA A 204 4.08 0.61 0.81
N SER A 205 3.23 0.70 1.85
CA SER A 205 3.59 0.21 3.19
C SER A 205 3.82 -1.30 3.19
N VAL A 206 2.96 -2.10 2.54
CA VAL A 206 3.13 -3.56 2.47
C VAL A 206 4.40 -3.93 1.70
N THR A 207 4.67 -3.27 0.57
CA THR A 207 5.89 -3.53 -0.21
C THR A 207 7.18 -3.25 0.56
N ALA A 208 7.14 -2.39 1.59
CA ALA A 208 8.30 -2.07 2.41
C ALA A 208 8.33 -2.84 3.75
N LEU A 209 7.20 -3.01 4.45
CA LEU A 209 7.13 -3.70 5.75
C LEU A 209 7.57 -5.17 5.67
N LEU A 210 7.19 -5.86 4.59
CA LEU A 210 7.50 -7.28 4.44
C LEU A 210 9.01 -7.52 4.27
N PRO A 211 9.72 -6.91 3.30
CA PRO A 211 11.15 -7.10 3.20
C PRO A 211 11.88 -6.51 4.42
N PHE A 212 11.42 -5.39 4.99
CA PHE A 212 11.99 -4.83 6.21
C PHE A 212 11.96 -5.81 7.38
N GLY A 213 10.83 -6.47 7.59
CA GLY A 213 10.71 -7.52 8.59
C GLY A 213 11.73 -8.63 8.38
N THR A 214 11.93 -9.07 7.14
CA THR A 214 12.92 -10.11 6.82
C THR A 214 14.38 -9.65 6.99
N LEU A 215 14.70 -8.41 6.63
CA LEU A 215 16.04 -7.85 6.80
C LEU A 215 16.39 -7.69 8.28
N LEU A 216 15.45 -7.24 9.10
CA LEU A 216 15.63 -7.17 10.55
C LEU A 216 15.79 -8.55 11.17
N LEU A 217 15.01 -9.55 10.77
CA LEU A 217 15.17 -10.91 11.26
C LEU A 217 16.55 -11.47 10.90
N ARG A 218 17.00 -11.29 9.65
CA ARG A 218 18.34 -11.71 9.22
C ARG A 218 19.43 -11.04 10.06
N ALA A 219 19.40 -9.71 10.17
CA ALA A 219 20.36 -8.96 10.96
C ALA A 219 20.38 -9.38 12.44
N GLY A 220 19.20 -9.64 13.02
CA GLY A 220 19.07 -10.08 14.40
C GLY A 220 19.62 -11.49 14.64
N LEU A 221 19.34 -12.43 13.74
CA LEU A 221 19.84 -13.81 13.83
C LEU A 221 21.36 -13.87 13.65
N ASP A 222 21.89 -13.19 12.63
CA ASP A 222 23.34 -13.17 12.34
C ASP A 222 24.14 -12.54 13.50
N LEU A 223 23.59 -11.52 14.17
CA LEU A 223 24.21 -10.94 15.36
C LEU A 223 24.09 -11.86 16.59
N GLY A 224 23.00 -12.62 16.69
CA GLY A 224 22.77 -13.57 17.79
C GLY A 224 23.67 -14.81 17.77
N GLU A 225 24.17 -15.19 16.58
CA GLU A 225 25.13 -16.30 16.44
C GLU A 225 26.56 -15.94 16.86
N ARG A 226 26.87 -14.64 16.99
CA ARG A 226 28.19 -14.19 17.43
C ARG A 226 28.33 -14.35 18.93
N VAL A 227 29.41 -15.01 19.37
CA VAL A 227 29.72 -15.18 20.79
C VAL A 227 30.00 -13.81 21.41
N SER A 228 29.08 -13.31 22.23
CA SER A 228 29.29 -12.10 23.02
C SER A 228 29.30 -12.41 24.51
N THR A 229 30.11 -11.64 25.24
CA THR A 229 30.32 -11.78 26.68
C THR A 229 29.23 -11.10 27.52
N ASN A 230 28.30 -10.36 26.89
CA ASN A 230 27.29 -9.53 27.54
C ASN A 230 25.88 -9.82 27.02
N PHE A 231 24.86 -9.40 27.76
CA PHE A 231 23.47 -9.42 27.30
C PHE A 231 23.28 -8.40 26.16
N ASP A 232 23.35 -8.87 24.91
CA ASP A 232 23.12 -8.01 23.75
C ASP A 232 21.62 -7.79 23.50
N VAL A 233 21.17 -6.56 23.75
CA VAL A 233 19.78 -6.14 23.53
C VAL A 233 19.46 -5.96 22.04
N LEU A 234 20.48 -5.70 21.22
CA LEU A 234 20.33 -5.36 19.80
C LEU A 234 19.81 -6.53 18.94
N PRO A 235 20.34 -7.76 19.01
CA PRO A 235 19.77 -8.93 18.33
C PRO A 235 18.30 -9.15 18.68
N VAL A 236 17.96 -9.04 19.97
CA VAL A 236 16.59 -9.19 20.46
C VAL A 236 15.68 -8.11 19.89
N ALA A 237 16.15 -6.86 19.84
CA ALA A 237 15.41 -5.74 19.28
C ALA A 237 15.14 -5.91 17.78
N PHE A 238 16.12 -6.39 17.00
CA PHE A 238 15.94 -6.67 15.58
C PHE A 238 15.00 -7.84 15.32
N VAL A 239 15.12 -8.93 16.08
CA VAL A 239 14.19 -10.06 15.94
C VAL A 239 12.76 -9.65 16.26
N ALA A 240 12.54 -8.98 17.39
CA ALA A 240 11.22 -8.52 17.77
C ALA A 240 10.66 -7.44 16.82
N GLY A 241 11.52 -6.51 16.37
CA GLY A 241 11.16 -5.53 15.34
C GLY A 241 10.80 -6.17 14.01
N GLY A 242 11.53 -7.21 13.60
CA GLY A 242 11.28 -7.97 12.38
C GLY A 242 9.92 -8.67 12.41
N PHE A 243 9.60 -9.39 13.49
CA PHE A 243 8.27 -9.98 13.67
C PHE A 243 7.15 -8.93 13.72
N SER A 244 7.39 -7.79 14.39
CA SER A 244 6.42 -6.69 14.45
C SER A 244 6.15 -6.09 13.07
N ALA A 245 7.18 -5.89 12.25
CA ALA A 245 7.07 -5.40 10.88
C ALA A 245 6.31 -6.38 9.98
N LEU A 246 6.60 -7.69 10.08
CA LEU A 246 5.86 -8.72 9.35
C LEU A 246 4.38 -8.78 9.76
N ALA A 247 4.10 -8.78 11.06
CA ALA A 247 2.73 -8.78 11.56
C ALA A 247 1.95 -7.55 11.10
N ALA A 248 2.58 -6.37 11.14
CA ALA A 248 2.01 -5.15 10.61
C ALA A 248 1.77 -5.24 9.10
N GLY A 249 2.73 -5.75 8.32
CA GLY A 249 2.60 -5.94 6.87
C GLY A 249 1.43 -6.85 6.51
N LEU A 250 1.26 -7.95 7.25
CA LEU A 250 0.12 -8.85 7.11
C LEU A 250 -1.20 -8.17 7.46
N ALA A 251 -1.27 -7.40 8.55
CA ALA A 251 -2.47 -6.66 8.93
C ALA A 251 -2.87 -5.64 7.85
N VAL A 252 -1.91 -4.90 7.30
CA VAL A 252 -2.16 -3.96 6.19
C VAL A 252 -2.57 -4.69 4.91
N THR A 253 -2.05 -5.89 4.67
CA THR A 253 -2.45 -6.74 3.54
C THR A 253 -3.93 -7.14 3.63
N VAL A 254 -4.38 -7.59 4.82
CA VAL A 254 -5.80 -7.91 5.06
C VAL A 254 -6.68 -6.68 4.82
N PHE A 255 -6.25 -5.51 5.30
CA PHE A 255 -6.92 -4.25 4.98
C PHE A 255 -6.97 -4.02 3.47
N LEU A 256 -5.84 -4.10 2.77
CA LEU A 256 -5.74 -3.86 1.32
C LEU A 256 -6.72 -4.74 0.54
N PHE A 257 -6.84 -6.02 0.87
CA PHE A 257 -7.79 -6.94 0.23
C PHE A 257 -9.23 -6.46 0.33
N SER A 258 -9.64 -5.98 1.50
CA SER A 258 -10.98 -5.39 1.67
C SER A 258 -11.17 -4.12 0.82
N TRP A 259 -10.08 -3.44 0.49
CA TRP A 259 -10.07 -2.22 -0.33
C TRP A 259 -9.89 -2.40 -1.82
N LEU A 260 -9.68 -3.61 -2.30
CA LEU A 260 -9.61 -3.86 -3.73
C LEU A 260 -10.99 -3.71 -4.39
N ARG A 261 -12.10 -4.01 -3.73
CA ARG A 261 -13.44 -3.98 -4.38
C ARG A 261 -13.78 -2.57 -4.85
N PRO A 262 -14.00 -2.30 -6.16
CA PRO A 262 -14.22 -0.95 -6.67
C PRO A 262 -15.43 -0.27 -6.03
N VAL A 263 -15.41 1.06 -5.97
CA VAL A 263 -16.60 1.87 -5.60
C VAL A 263 -17.74 1.53 -6.57
N ARG A 264 -18.92 1.28 -6.02
CA ARG A 264 -20.15 1.02 -6.77
C ARG A 264 -21.22 1.95 -6.22
N SER A 265 -22.13 2.43 -7.07
CA SER A 265 -23.45 2.83 -6.59
C SER A 265 -24.39 1.67 -6.85
N SER A 266 -25.13 1.28 -5.83
CA SER A 266 -26.38 0.53 -5.97
C SER A 266 -27.50 1.52 -5.72
N ALA A 267 -28.55 1.49 -6.54
CA ALA A 267 -29.76 2.25 -6.26
C ALA A 267 -30.26 1.92 -4.83
N PRO A 268 -30.82 2.89 -4.09
CA PRO A 268 -31.18 2.69 -2.70
C PRO A 268 -32.18 1.53 -2.56
N ALA A 269 -31.94 0.68 -1.55
CA ALA A 269 -32.82 -0.40 -1.13
C ALA A 269 -34.15 0.08 -0.48
N LEU A 270 -34.55 1.34 -0.72
CA LEU A 270 -35.75 1.97 -0.14
C LEU A 270 -36.96 1.93 -1.09
N ALA A 271 -36.97 1.00 -2.05
CA ALA A 271 -38.15 0.56 -2.77
C ALA A 271 -38.63 -0.79 -2.22
N GLY A 272 -38.85 -0.86 -0.91
CA GLY A 272 -39.39 -2.01 -0.19
C GLY A 272 -40.13 -1.54 1.05
#